data_AF-A0A837IFI1-F1
#
_entry.id   AF-A0A837IFI1-F1
#
_cell.length_a   1.000
_cell.length_b   1.000
_cell.length_c   1.000
_cell.angle_alpha   90.00
_cell.angle_beta   90.00
_cell.angle_gamma   90.00
#
_symmetry.space_group_name_H-M   'P 1'
#
loop_
_entity.id
_entity.type
_entity.pdbx_description
1 polymer ?
#
loop_
_entity_poly.entity_id
_entity_poly.type
_entity_poly.pdbx_seq_one_letter_code
_entity_poly.pdbx_strand_id
1 'polypeptide(L)'
;MGAVMSSGGVRRGRYFQSTFTQNFALIAMVQLAESLDVKKGVAFLLVQERGSDSGEVLFQVVNNVMIRRPSNDEFLAGEAGTNYFGVAMGKLAVMMDTDANSGSLIFYLRKGETPYRGGLVKFEGRYRIFVGFSGGTEDQDVEIARTGMAMLFPK
;
A
#
# COMPACT_ATOMS: atom_id res chain seq x y z
N MET A 1 -33.76 15.68 -40.71
CA MET A 1 -32.93 16.09 -39.55
C MET A 1 -32.80 14.88 -38.64
N GLY A 2 -31.71 14.12 -38.77
CA GLY A 2 -31.48 12.90 -38.01
C GLY A 2 -30.87 13.21 -36.65
N ALA A 3 -31.50 12.71 -35.59
CA ALA A 3 -30.95 12.76 -34.25
C ALA A 3 -29.75 11.81 -34.17
N VAL A 4 -28.55 12.37 -34.00
CA VAL A 4 -27.35 11.60 -33.67
C VAL A 4 -27.46 11.25 -32.19
N MET A 5 -27.86 10.00 -31.89
CA MET A 5 -27.65 9.42 -30.58
C MET A 5 -26.15 9.31 -30.35
N SER A 6 -25.59 10.15 -29.48
CA SER A 6 -24.24 9.92 -28.98
C SER A 6 -24.28 8.63 -28.18
N SER A 7 -23.69 7.55 -28.71
CA SER A 7 -23.38 6.36 -27.96
C SER A 7 -22.44 6.77 -26.82
N GLY A 8 -23.01 6.97 -25.64
CA GLY A 8 -22.26 7.14 -24.41
C GLY A 8 -21.46 5.87 -24.16
N GLY A 9 -20.21 5.87 -24.64
CA GLY A 9 -19.26 4.83 -24.31
C GLY A 9 -19.19 4.74 -22.79
N VAL A 10 -19.53 3.56 -22.26
CA VAL A 10 -19.33 3.22 -20.86
C VAL A 10 -17.87 3.51 -20.53
N ARG A 11 -17.61 4.63 -19.86
CA ARG A 11 -16.27 4.96 -19.36
C ARG A 11 -15.85 3.78 -18.49
N ARG A 12 -14.79 3.04 -18.86
CA ARG A 12 -14.19 2.01 -17.99
C ARG A 12 -14.13 2.60 -16.58
N GLY A 13 -14.92 2.04 -15.67
CA GLY A 13 -15.13 2.62 -14.35
C GLY A 13 -13.78 2.82 -13.67
N ARG A 14 -13.56 4.00 -13.09
CA ARG A 14 -12.36 4.26 -12.28
C ARG A 14 -12.53 3.56 -10.92
N TYR A 15 -12.55 2.22 -10.92
CA TYR A 15 -12.80 1.40 -9.74
C TYR A 15 -11.87 1.76 -8.58
N PHE A 16 -10.61 2.02 -8.89
CA PHE A 16 -9.60 2.46 -7.93
C PHE A 16 -9.95 3.75 -7.17
N GLN A 17 -10.90 4.58 -7.63
CA GLN A 17 -11.34 5.79 -6.91
C GLN A 17 -12.49 5.54 -5.94
N SER A 18 -13.15 4.38 -6.04
CA SER A 18 -14.24 4.03 -5.15
C SER A 18 -13.68 3.63 -3.79
N THR A 19 -14.10 4.33 -2.73
CA THR A 19 -13.77 3.97 -1.33
C THR A 19 -14.16 2.52 -1.02
N PHE A 20 -15.25 2.02 -1.61
CA PHE A 20 -15.65 0.62 -1.49
C PHE A 20 -14.56 -0.31 -2.03
N THR A 21 -14.10 -0.10 -3.26
CA THR A 21 -13.05 -0.93 -3.87
C THR A 21 -11.72 -0.81 -3.13
N GLN A 22 -11.36 0.39 -2.66
CA GLN A 22 -10.16 0.61 -1.84
C GLN A 22 -10.22 -0.15 -0.51
N ASN A 23 -11.37 -0.14 0.18
CA ASN A 23 -11.57 -0.92 1.40
C ASN A 23 -11.49 -2.43 1.14
N PHE A 24 -12.08 -2.91 0.03
CA PHE A 24 -11.94 -4.32 -0.36
C PHE A 24 -10.49 -4.71 -0.67
N ALA A 25 -9.71 -3.82 -1.28
CA ALA A 25 -8.28 -4.03 -1.49
C ALA A 25 -7.52 -4.17 -0.16
N LEU A 26 -7.78 -3.29 0.82
CA LEU A 26 -7.19 -3.38 2.15
C LEU A 26 -7.56 -4.69 2.87
N ILE A 27 -8.83 -5.08 2.81
CA ILE A 27 -9.33 -6.33 3.41
C ILE A 27 -8.62 -7.53 2.78
N ALA A 28 -8.51 -7.57 1.45
CA ALA A 28 -7.84 -8.65 0.74
C ALA A 28 -6.35 -8.75 1.12
N MET A 29 -5.67 -7.62 1.32
CA MET A 29 -4.30 -7.60 1.81
C MET A 29 -4.17 -8.20 3.21
N VAL A 30 -5.07 -7.82 4.13
CA VAL A 30 -5.06 -8.34 5.51
C VAL A 30 -5.36 -9.84 5.54
N GLN A 31 -6.35 -10.30 4.76
CA GLN A 31 -6.69 -11.73 4.66
C GLN A 31 -5.53 -12.55 4.10
N LEU A 32 -4.84 -12.05 3.08
CA LEU A 32 -3.65 -12.70 2.54
C LEU A 32 -2.52 -12.73 3.57
N ALA A 33 -2.26 -11.62 4.27
CA ALA A 33 -1.28 -11.57 5.34
C ALA A 33 -1.54 -12.64 6.40
N GLU A 34 -2.79 -12.78 6.87
CA GLU A 34 -3.18 -13.81 7.83
C GLU A 34 -2.95 -15.23 7.30
N SER A 35 -3.25 -15.48 6.02
CA SER A 35 -3.03 -16.78 5.37
C SER A 35 -1.54 -17.14 5.20
N LEU A 36 -0.67 -16.13 5.13
CA LEU A 36 0.80 -16.26 5.11
C LEU A 36 1.41 -16.31 6.51
N ASP A 37 0.58 -16.50 7.54
CA ASP A 37 0.94 -16.52 8.96
C ASP A 37 1.54 -15.20 9.49
N VAL A 38 1.33 -14.09 8.78
CA VAL A 38 1.72 -12.76 9.24
C VAL A 38 0.67 -12.25 10.22
N LYS A 39 0.96 -12.28 11.52
CA LYS A 39 -0.02 -11.92 12.58
C LYS A 39 -0.10 -10.45 12.95
N LYS A 40 0.72 -9.60 12.33
CA LYS A 40 0.94 -8.19 12.70
C LYS A 40 1.33 -7.42 11.46
N GLY A 41 0.96 -6.15 11.38
CA GLY A 41 1.35 -5.31 10.26
C GLY A 41 0.31 -4.31 9.85
N VAL A 42 0.69 -3.47 8.89
CA VAL A 42 -0.14 -2.39 8.35
C VAL A 42 -0.16 -2.50 6.84
N ALA A 43 -1.36 -2.63 6.29
CA ALA A 43 -1.64 -2.47 4.88
C ALA A 43 -2.08 -1.02 4.65
N PHE A 44 -1.64 -0.38 3.57
CA PHE A 44 -2.00 0.99 3.25
C PHE A 44 -2.28 1.19 1.76
N LEU A 45 -3.03 2.25 1.47
CA LEU A 45 -3.41 2.67 0.14
C LEU A 45 -3.53 4.20 0.09
N LEU A 46 -3.03 4.79 -0.99
CA LEU A 46 -3.26 6.19 -1.33
C LEU A 46 -3.55 6.29 -2.83
N VAL A 47 -4.66 6.92 -3.19
CA VAL A 47 -4.94 7.35 -4.56
C VAL A 47 -4.87 8.85 -4.61
N GLN A 48 -3.96 9.37 -5.43
CA GLN A 48 -3.70 10.79 -5.51
C GLN A 48 -3.73 11.25 -6.97
N GLU A 49 -4.34 12.40 -7.23
CA GLU A 49 -4.22 13.06 -8.53
C GLU A 49 -2.81 13.65 -8.69
N ARG A 50 -2.20 13.51 -9.87
CA ARG A 50 -0.87 14.06 -10.16
C ARG A 50 -0.89 15.58 -10.03
N GLY A 51 0.09 16.12 -9.31
CA GLY A 51 0.19 17.54 -9.00
C GLY A 51 -0.64 17.99 -7.78
N SER A 52 -1.31 17.07 -7.08
CA SER A 52 -1.89 17.34 -5.77
C SER A 52 -0.83 17.15 -4.68
N ASP A 53 -0.80 18.08 -3.73
CA ASP A 53 0.05 18.01 -2.52
C ASP A 53 -0.69 17.38 -1.33
N SER A 54 -1.98 17.08 -1.48
CA SER A 54 -2.81 16.43 -0.47
C SER A 54 -3.39 15.11 -0.98
N GLY A 55 -3.77 14.24 -0.05
CA GLY A 55 -4.40 12.96 -0.32
C GLY A 55 -4.79 12.26 0.97
N GLU A 56 -5.77 11.37 0.90
CA GLU A 56 -6.20 10.55 2.02
C GLU A 56 -5.48 9.19 1.98
N VAL A 57 -4.76 8.88 3.05
CA VAL A 57 -4.12 7.57 3.21
C VAL A 57 -5.08 6.67 3.98
N LEU A 58 -5.56 5.63 3.32
CA LEU A 58 -6.32 4.57 3.97
C LEU A 58 -5.36 3.48 4.44
N PHE A 59 -5.67 2.87 5.59
CA PHE A 59 -4.89 1.75 6.10
C PHE A 59 -5.76 0.76 6.88
N GLN A 60 -5.27 -0.47 6.99
CA GLN A 60 -5.85 -1.51 7.83
C GLN A 60 -4.75 -2.28 8.55
N VAL A 61 -5.06 -2.73 9.76
CA VAL A 61 -4.10 -3.37 10.67
C VAL A 61 -4.43 -4.84 10.83
N VAL A 62 -3.42 -5.70 10.70
CA VAL A 62 -3.58 -7.14 10.92
C VAL A 62 -3.74 -7.42 12.41
N ASN A 63 -4.82 -8.12 12.79
CA ASN A 63 -5.15 -8.46 14.19
C ASN A 63 -5.13 -7.28 15.18
N ASN A 64 -5.33 -6.04 14.71
CA ASN A 64 -5.15 -4.82 15.51
C ASN A 64 -3.74 -4.66 16.13
N VAL A 65 -2.72 -5.33 15.58
CA VAL A 65 -1.32 -5.24 16.01
C VAL A 65 -0.48 -4.48 14.99
N MET A 66 -0.32 -3.19 15.21
CA MET A 66 0.52 -2.31 14.37
C MET A 66 1.95 -2.12 14.92
N ILE A 67 2.22 -2.56 16.16
CA ILE A 67 3.54 -2.47 16.80
C ILE A 67 3.91 -3.84 17.36
N ARG A 68 5.12 -4.33 17.01
CA ARG A 68 5.78 -5.42 17.72
C ARG A 68 6.52 -4.82 18.91
N ARG A 69 6.18 -5.26 20.12
CA ARG A 69 6.92 -4.89 21.33
C ARG A 69 8.35 -5.48 21.28
N PRO A 70 9.30 -4.89 22.01
CA PRO A 70 10.59 -5.52 22.27
C PRO A 70 10.44 -6.97 22.72
N SER A 71 11.36 -7.83 22.32
CA SER A 71 11.35 -9.22 22.78
C SER A 71 11.83 -9.29 24.23
N ASN A 72 11.16 -10.12 25.04
CA ASN A 72 11.64 -10.51 26.37
C ASN A 72 12.47 -11.81 26.33
N ASP A 73 12.64 -12.40 25.14
CA ASP A 73 13.48 -13.56 24.91
C ASP A 73 14.96 -13.17 25.03
N GLU A 74 15.72 -13.89 25.85
CA GLU A 74 17.15 -13.66 26.03
C GLU A 74 17.94 -13.80 24.72
N PHE A 75 17.50 -14.66 23.80
CA PHE A 75 18.14 -14.81 22.47
C PHE A 75 17.88 -13.62 21.54
N LEU A 76 16.85 -12.83 21.83
CA LEU A 76 16.49 -11.61 21.09
C LEU A 76 16.67 -10.35 21.97
N ALA A 77 17.45 -10.47 23.05
CA ALA A 77 17.71 -9.39 23.98
C ALA A 77 18.31 -8.19 23.23
N GLY A 78 17.62 -7.04 23.32
CA GLY A 78 18.03 -5.80 22.64
C GLY A 78 17.25 -5.48 21.36
N GLU A 79 16.39 -6.37 20.85
CA GLU A 79 15.47 -5.97 19.78
C GLU A 79 14.45 -4.95 20.29
N ALA A 80 14.52 -3.72 19.79
CA ALA A 80 13.63 -2.61 20.19
C ALA A 80 12.16 -2.78 19.75
N GLY A 81 11.82 -3.91 19.12
CA GLY A 81 10.53 -4.11 18.48
C GLY A 81 10.44 -3.40 17.12
N THR A 82 9.23 -3.21 16.63
CA THR A 82 8.99 -2.64 15.30
C THR A 82 7.68 -1.88 15.27
N ASN A 83 7.71 -0.61 14.85
CA ASN A 83 6.51 0.16 14.54
C ASN A 83 6.16 -0.02 13.05
N TYR A 84 5.26 -0.96 12.74
CA TYR A 84 4.89 -1.26 11.36
C TYR A 84 4.15 -0.10 10.69
N PHE A 85 3.40 0.70 11.46
CA PHE A 85 2.79 1.91 10.92
C PHE A 85 3.85 2.92 10.47
N GLY A 86 4.86 3.15 11.31
CA GLY A 86 5.99 4.03 10.98
C GLY A 86 6.76 3.54 9.75
N VAL A 87 7.03 2.23 9.66
CA VAL A 87 7.70 1.63 8.49
C VAL A 87 6.82 1.77 7.24
N ALA A 88 5.52 1.49 7.32
CA ALA A 88 4.58 1.65 6.21
C ALA A 88 4.55 3.09 5.68
N MET A 89 4.48 4.08 6.58
CA MET A 89 4.51 5.50 6.19
C MET A 89 5.87 5.88 5.60
N GLY A 90 6.98 5.32 6.11
CA GLY A 90 8.29 5.50 5.51
C GLY A 90 8.38 4.94 4.08
N LYS A 91 7.76 3.78 3.81
CA LYS A 91 7.66 3.22 2.45
C LYS A 91 6.85 4.15 1.56
N LEU A 92 5.69 4.62 2.04
CA LEU A 92 4.85 5.56 1.30
C LEU A 92 5.59 6.86 0.96
N ALA A 93 6.34 7.43 1.91
CA ALA A 93 7.11 8.65 1.70
C ALA A 93 8.12 8.51 0.56
N VAL A 94 8.90 7.41 0.53
CA VAL A 94 9.82 7.11 -0.58
C VAL A 94 9.08 7.02 -1.90
N MET A 95 7.94 6.32 -1.93
CA MET A 95 7.17 6.16 -3.16
C MET A 95 6.60 7.49 -3.67
N MET A 96 6.13 8.36 -2.77
CA MET A 96 5.60 9.67 -3.13
C MET A 96 6.69 10.62 -3.64
N ASP A 97 7.92 10.52 -3.11
CA ASP A 97 9.06 11.33 -3.56
C ASP A 97 9.63 10.85 -4.89
N THR A 98 9.75 9.53 -5.06
CA THR A 98 10.49 8.94 -6.17
C THR A 98 9.62 8.43 -7.31
N ASP A 99 8.30 8.33 -7.10
CA ASP A 99 7.36 7.72 -8.04
C ASP A 99 7.74 6.25 -8.40
N ALA A 100 8.52 5.59 -7.53
CA ALA A 100 9.02 4.22 -7.71
C ALA A 100 8.60 3.32 -6.53
N ASN A 101 8.58 2.00 -6.75
CA ASN A 101 8.28 1.01 -5.71
C ASN A 101 9.24 1.15 -4.52
N SER A 102 8.75 0.93 -3.29
CA SER A 102 9.62 1.00 -2.11
C SER A 102 10.74 -0.04 -2.20
N GLY A 103 11.92 0.32 -1.71
CA GLY A 103 13.13 -0.53 -1.76
C GLY A 103 13.78 -0.71 -3.14
N SER A 104 13.31 -0.01 -4.18
CA SER A 104 13.98 0.00 -5.49
C SER A 104 15.10 1.04 -5.63
N LEU A 105 15.11 2.08 -4.79
CA LEU A 105 16.02 3.24 -4.88
C LEU A 105 16.70 3.55 -3.54
N ILE A 106 17.45 2.58 -3.01
CA ILE A 106 18.04 2.62 -1.66
C ILE A 106 19.03 3.77 -1.41
N PHE A 107 19.62 4.37 -2.45
CA PHE A 107 20.63 5.43 -2.31
C PHE A 107 20.05 6.84 -2.12
N TYR A 108 18.73 7.00 -2.22
CA TYR A 108 18.06 8.31 -2.18
C TYR A 108 17.28 8.57 -0.88
N LEU A 109 17.47 7.73 0.14
CA LEU A 109 16.66 7.78 1.36
C LEU A 109 16.99 9.00 2.24
N ARG A 110 15.94 9.71 2.64
CA ARG A 110 15.99 10.79 3.62
C ARG A 110 15.76 10.26 5.03
N LYS A 111 16.04 11.09 6.04
CA LYS A 111 15.75 10.74 7.44
C LYS A 111 14.24 10.49 7.62
N GLY A 112 13.89 9.34 8.16
CA GLY A 112 12.49 8.92 8.37
C GLY A 112 11.94 8.03 7.24
N GLU A 113 12.66 7.86 6.15
CA GLU A 113 12.34 6.91 5.09
C GLU A 113 12.96 5.53 5.35
N THR A 114 12.50 4.51 4.63
CA THR A 114 12.96 3.13 4.81
C THR A 114 13.36 2.48 3.48
N PRO A 115 14.43 1.65 3.46
CA PRO A 115 14.83 0.89 2.28
C PRO A 115 13.95 -0.33 2.01
N TYR A 116 13.01 -0.70 2.89
CA TYR A 116 12.31 -1.97 2.78
C TYR A 116 11.35 -2.00 1.58
N ARG A 117 11.36 -3.11 0.85
CA ARG A 117 10.37 -3.44 -0.17
C ARG A 117 9.01 -3.72 0.44
N GLY A 118 7.96 -3.67 -0.38
CA GLY A 118 6.58 -3.93 0.04
C GLY A 118 5.59 -2.83 -0.32
N GLY A 119 6.05 -1.74 -0.94
CA GLY A 119 5.21 -0.72 -1.56
C GLY A 119 5.27 -0.79 -3.09
N LEU A 120 4.14 -0.55 -3.74
CA LEU A 120 3.94 -0.54 -5.18
C LEU A 120 3.35 0.80 -5.63
N VAL A 121 3.86 1.30 -6.75
CA VAL A 121 3.33 2.48 -7.44
C VAL A 121 2.73 2.07 -8.77
N LYS A 122 1.55 2.61 -9.08
CA LYS A 122 0.94 2.51 -10.41
C LYS A 122 0.39 3.86 -10.85
N PHE A 123 0.58 4.16 -12.13
CA PHE A 123 -0.02 5.31 -12.79
C PHE A 123 -1.25 4.88 -13.58
N GLU A 124 -2.35 5.60 -13.41
CA GLU A 124 -3.57 5.41 -14.21
C GLU A 124 -4.11 6.77 -14.64
N GLY A 125 -3.88 7.13 -15.91
CA GLY A 125 -4.20 8.45 -16.44
C GLY A 125 -3.53 9.57 -15.62
N ARG A 126 -4.35 10.40 -14.97
CA ARG A 126 -3.87 11.51 -14.12
C ARG A 126 -3.69 11.13 -12.65
N TYR A 127 -3.78 9.86 -12.28
CA TYR A 127 -3.65 9.41 -10.89
C TYR A 127 -2.37 8.63 -10.66
N ARG A 128 -1.83 8.78 -9.44
CA ARG A 128 -0.83 7.92 -8.81
C ARG A 128 -1.54 7.08 -7.76
N ILE A 129 -1.29 5.78 -7.80
CA ILE A 129 -1.85 4.81 -6.89
C ILE A 129 -0.69 4.17 -6.15
N PHE A 130 -0.71 4.30 -4.84
CA PHE A 130 0.26 3.72 -3.93
C PHE A 130 -0.44 2.65 -3.12
N VAL A 131 0.12 1.44 -3.09
CA VAL A 131 -0.37 0.34 -2.27
C VAL A 131 0.82 -0.28 -1.59
N GLY A 132 0.72 -0.62 -0.31
CA GLY A 132 1.80 -1.34 0.33
C GLY A 132 1.41 -2.05 1.60
N PHE A 133 2.35 -2.85 2.09
CA PHE A 133 2.23 -3.57 3.34
C PHE A 133 3.55 -3.54 4.11
N SER A 134 3.45 -3.64 5.44
CA SER A 134 4.59 -3.79 6.34
C SER A 134 4.20 -4.71 7.50
N GLY A 135 4.83 -5.89 7.59
CA GLY A 135 4.58 -6.80 8.71
C GLY A 135 5.25 -8.17 8.61
N GLY A 136 5.50 -8.65 7.38
CA GLY A 136 6.17 -9.92 7.10
C GLY A 136 7.61 -9.74 6.61
N THR A 137 8.10 -10.71 5.85
CA THR A 137 9.33 -10.56 5.05
C THR A 137 9.07 -9.61 3.88
N GLU A 138 10.13 -9.06 3.29
CA GLU A 138 10.00 -8.16 2.13
C GLU A 138 9.27 -8.78 0.93
N ASP A 139 9.43 -10.09 0.70
CA ASP A 139 8.72 -10.78 -0.37
C ASP A 139 7.24 -11.00 -0.04
N GLN A 140 6.91 -11.33 1.21
CA GLN A 140 5.52 -11.39 1.68
C GLN A 140 4.86 -10.01 1.55
N ASP A 141 5.54 -8.95 2.00
CA ASP A 141 5.03 -7.59 1.91
C ASP A 141 4.72 -7.19 0.45
N VAL A 142 5.59 -7.55 -0.49
CA VAL A 142 5.37 -7.31 -1.93
C VAL A 142 4.20 -8.13 -2.47
N GLU A 143 4.09 -9.40 -2.12
CA GLU A 143 2.99 -10.26 -2.55
C GLU A 143 1.64 -9.74 -2.05
N ILE A 144 1.58 -9.34 -0.78
CA ILE A 144 0.39 -8.74 -0.16
C ILE A 144 0.02 -7.45 -0.89
N ALA A 145 0.97 -6.55 -1.12
CA ALA A 145 0.71 -5.31 -1.86
C ALA A 145 0.22 -5.55 -3.30
N ARG A 146 0.72 -6.59 -3.99
CA ARG A 146 0.26 -6.96 -5.34
C ARG A 146 -1.21 -7.38 -5.33
N THR A 147 -1.63 -8.13 -4.32
CA THR A 147 -3.04 -8.52 -4.16
C THR A 147 -3.94 -7.31 -3.98
N GLY A 148 -3.56 -6.36 -3.11
CA GLY A 148 -4.29 -5.10 -2.97
C GLY A 148 -4.36 -4.31 -4.28
N MET A 149 -3.24 -4.18 -4.99
CA MET A 149 -3.19 -3.50 -6.29
C MET A 149 -4.09 -4.18 -7.33
N ALA A 150 -4.13 -5.51 -7.39
CA ALA A 150 -4.98 -6.24 -8.33
C ALA A 150 -6.48 -5.97 -8.10
N MET A 151 -6.91 -5.82 -6.84
CA MET A 151 -8.31 -5.51 -6.51
C MET A 151 -8.77 -4.13 -7.02
N LEU A 152 -7.85 -3.18 -7.20
CA LEU A 152 -8.14 -1.85 -7.74
C LEU A 152 -8.32 -1.84 -9.27
N PHE A 153 -7.83 -2.89 -9.94
CA PHE A 153 -7.81 -3.04 -11.40
C PHE A 153 -8.32 -4.44 -11.79
N PRO A 154 -9.59 -4.77 -11.49
CA PRO A 154 -10.16 -6.04 -11.88
C PRO A 154 -10.14 -6.18 -13.42
N LYS A 155 -9.82 -7.38 -13.89
CA LYS A 155 -9.81 -7.72 -15.31
C LYS A 155 -11.23 -7.92 -15.84
#